data_AF-A0A7J2IWL9-F1
#
_entry.id   AF-A0A7J2IWL9-F1
#
_cell.length_a   1.000
_cell.length_b   1.000
_cell.length_c   1.000
_cell.angle_alpha   90.00
_cell.angle_beta   90.00
_cell.angle_gamma   90.00
#
_symmetry.space_group_name_H-M   'P 1'
#
loop_
_entity.id
_entity.type
_entity.pdbx_description
1 polymer ?
#
loop_
_entity_poly.entity_id
_entity_poly.type
_entity_poly.pdbx_seq_one_letter_code
_entity_poly.pdbx_strand_id
1 'polypeptide(L)'
;EQVYVGIDREFARLTGLRVWAYDLLTFTLLALTTVGLIKVVGFVLEHVLLLLPSAIGVRLSRSSRGVLAISACSSLSASLAGLCLAILLDQSPAGVVGLILLSAYVASLLAVRR
;
A
#
# COMPACT_ATOMS: atom_id res chain seq x y z
N GLU A 1 -3.17 -15.82 -7.30
CA GLU A 1 -4.60 -16.14 -7.52
C GLU A 1 -5.42 -14.89 -7.78
N GLN A 2 -5.43 -13.90 -6.87
CA GLN A 2 -6.11 -12.62 -7.12
C GLN A 2 -5.69 -11.93 -8.44
N VAL A 3 -4.41 -12.01 -8.77
CA VAL A 3 -3.86 -11.47 -10.02
C VAL A 3 -4.49 -12.15 -11.24
N TYR A 4 -4.81 -13.45 -11.18
CA TYR A 4 -5.47 -14.17 -12.27
C TYR A 4 -6.95 -13.76 -12.40
N VAL A 5 -7.65 -13.62 -11.27
CA VAL A 5 -9.05 -13.12 -11.26
C VAL A 5 -9.15 -11.70 -11.82
N GLY A 6 -8.14 -10.86 -11.60
CA GLY A 6 -8.09 -9.49 -12.12
C GLY A 6 -7.72 -9.36 -13.60
N ILE A 7 -7.09 -10.36 -14.20
CA ILE A 7 -6.72 -10.34 -15.64
C ILE A 7 -7.88 -10.86 -16.49
N ASP A 8 -8.42 -12.04 -16.16
CA ASP A 8 -9.55 -12.62 -16.87
C ASP A 8 -10.48 -13.36 -15.90
N ARG A 9 -11.57 -12.68 -15.56
CA ARG A 9 -12.56 -13.16 -14.60
C ARG A 9 -13.39 -14.31 -15.15
N GLU A 10 -13.62 -14.32 -16.46
CA GLU A 10 -14.38 -15.36 -17.16
C GLU A 10 -13.54 -16.65 -17.22
N PHE A 11 -12.25 -16.52 -17.55
CA PHE A 11 -11.30 -17.64 -17.57
C PHE A 11 -11.08 -18.24 -16.17
N ALA A 12 -11.04 -17.40 -15.12
CA ALA A 12 -10.98 -17.85 -13.73
C ALA A 12 -12.23 -18.68 -13.34
N ARG A 13 -13.42 -18.26 -13.79
CA ARG A 13 -14.66 -19.01 -13.55
C ARG A 13 -14.68 -20.33 -14.31
N LEU A 14 -14.15 -20.36 -15.53
CA LEU A 14 -14.03 -21.59 -16.35
C LEU A 14 -13.01 -22.60 -15.80
N THR A 15 -11.97 -22.12 -15.12
CA THR A 15 -10.98 -22.97 -14.42
C THR A 15 -11.48 -23.52 -13.08
N GLY A 16 -12.74 -23.25 -12.71
CA GLY A 16 -13.37 -23.78 -11.49
C GLY A 16 -13.15 -22.93 -10.24
N LEU A 17 -12.52 -21.75 -10.36
CA LEU A 17 -12.36 -20.85 -9.21
C LEU A 17 -13.70 -20.19 -8.84
N ARG A 18 -14.05 -20.27 -7.56
CA ARG A 18 -15.23 -19.61 -7.00
C ARG A 18 -14.95 -18.12 -6.80
N VAL A 19 -14.96 -17.35 -7.89
CA VAL A 19 -14.66 -15.90 -7.91
C VAL A 19 -15.38 -15.13 -6.80
N TRP A 20 -16.66 -15.45 -6.53
CA TRP A 20 -17.44 -14.82 -5.47
C TRP A 20 -16.83 -14.97 -4.07
N ALA A 21 -16.25 -16.13 -3.75
CA ALA A 21 -15.62 -16.35 -2.44
C ALA A 21 -14.34 -15.53 -2.29
N TYR A 22 -13.54 -15.41 -3.36
CA TYR A 22 -12.35 -14.57 -3.37
C TYR A 22 -12.70 -13.09 -3.26
N ASP A 23 -13.71 -12.61 -3.97
CA ASP A 23 -14.17 -11.22 -3.86
C ASP A 23 -14.66 -10.91 -2.45
N LEU A 24 -15.50 -11.78 -1.88
CA LEU A 24 -16.00 -11.61 -0.52
C LEU A 24 -14.87 -11.57 0.50
N LEU A 25 -13.90 -12.49 0.39
CA LEU A 25 -12.73 -12.53 1.26
C LEU A 25 -11.90 -11.25 1.12
N THR A 26 -11.66 -10.79 -0.11
CA THR A 26 -10.85 -9.59 -0.37
C THR A 26 -11.51 -8.34 0.15
N PHE A 27 -12.80 -8.16 -0.10
CA PHE A 27 -13.53 -6.99 0.38
C PHE A 27 -13.67 -6.98 1.90
N THR A 28 -13.86 -8.12 2.53
CA THR A 28 -13.90 -8.20 4.00
C THR A 28 -12.55 -7.90 4.63
N LEU A 29 -11.44 -8.44 4.09
CA LEU A 29 -10.09 -8.08 4.52
C LEU A 29 -9.81 -6.59 4.31
N LEU A 30 -10.13 -6.04 3.14
CA LEU A 30 -9.91 -4.63 2.83
C LEU A 30 -10.73 -3.72 3.76
N ALA A 31 -11.99 -4.05 4.02
CA ALA A 31 -12.83 -3.31 4.96
C ALA A 31 -12.30 -3.38 6.40
N LEU A 32 -11.86 -4.55 6.86
CA LEU A 32 -11.27 -4.70 8.18
C LEU A 32 -9.97 -3.90 8.33
N THR A 33 -9.10 -3.93 7.32
CA THR A 33 -7.83 -3.19 7.32
C THR A 33 -8.04 -1.68 7.29
N THR A 34 -8.93 -1.18 6.43
CA THR A 34 -9.25 0.26 6.30
C THR A 34 -9.86 0.81 7.59
N VAL A 35 -10.89 0.16 8.14
CA VAL A 35 -11.51 0.56 9.42
C VAL A 35 -10.50 0.53 10.57
N GLY A 36 -9.60 -0.47 10.60
CA GLY A 36 -8.53 -0.54 11.59
C GLY A 36 -7.55 0.65 11.48
N LEU A 37 -7.08 0.95 10.26
CA LEU A 37 -6.18 2.07 9.98
C LEU A 37 -6.79 3.41 10.37
N ILE A 38 -8.06 3.65 10.02
CA ILE A 38 -8.76 4.90 10.35
C ILE A 38 -8.78 5.13 11.86
N LYS A 39 -9.02 4.07 12.66
CA LYS A 39 -9.06 4.18 14.12
C LYS A 39 -7.70 4.39 14.77
N VAL A 40 -6.63 3.82 14.21
CA VAL A 40 -5.28 3.92 14.77
C VAL A 40 -4.61 5.23 14.38
N VAL A 41 -4.75 5.64 13.12
CA VAL A 41 -3.92 6.68 12.52
C VAL A 41 -4.73 7.88 12.01
N GLY A 42 -5.99 7.67 11.64
CA GLY A 42 -6.86 8.67 11.04
C GLY A 42 -7.00 8.53 9.52
N PHE A 43 -8.08 9.12 8.99
CA PHE A 43 -8.50 8.99 7.59
C PHE A 43 -7.47 9.45 6.56
N VAL A 44 -6.76 10.56 6.84
CA VAL A 44 -5.79 11.13 5.89
C VAL A 44 -4.59 10.21 5.72
N LEU A 45 -3.96 9.78 6.84
CA LEU A 45 -2.77 8.95 6.75
C LEU A 45 -3.09 7.52 6.27
N GLU A 46 -4.30 7.01 6.53
CA GLU A 46 -4.77 5.77 5.92
C GLU A 46 -4.64 5.82 4.38
N HIS A 47 -5.21 6.84 3.73
CA HIS A 47 -5.18 6.97 2.28
C HIS A 47 -3.74 7.06 1.75
N VAL A 48 -2.89 7.79 2.46
CA VAL A 48 -1.47 7.94 2.12
C VAL A 48 -0.73 6.60 2.24
N LEU A 49 -0.94 5.85 3.31
CA LEU A 49 -0.31 4.54 3.54
C LEU A 49 -0.82 3.46 2.58
N LEU A 50 -2.05 3.55 2.12
CA LEU A 50 -2.60 2.62 1.11
C LEU A 50 -2.07 2.93 -0.30
N LEU A 51 -1.99 4.21 -0.66
CA LEU A 51 -1.71 4.64 -2.04
C LEU A 51 -0.22 4.85 -2.35
N LEU A 52 0.55 5.45 -1.46
CA LEU A 52 1.94 5.82 -1.77
C LEU A 52 2.88 4.62 -1.90
N PRO A 53 2.97 3.68 -0.94
CA PRO A 53 3.92 2.58 -1.06
C PRO A 53 3.57 1.66 -2.23
N SER A 54 2.27 1.46 -2.52
CA SER A 54 1.82 0.72 -3.70
C SER A 54 2.21 1.42 -5.00
N ALA A 55 2.07 2.75 -5.08
CA ALA A 55 2.50 3.52 -6.24
C ALA A 55 4.03 3.51 -6.44
N ILE A 56 4.81 3.54 -5.36
CA ILE A 56 6.28 3.37 -5.40
C ILE A 56 6.63 1.98 -5.91
N GLY A 57 5.98 0.93 -5.39
CA GLY A 57 6.23 -0.46 -5.77
C GLY A 57 5.95 -0.72 -7.25
N VAL A 58 4.82 -0.24 -7.78
CA VAL A 58 4.45 -0.38 -9.19
C VAL A 58 5.41 0.35 -10.12
N ARG A 59 5.97 1.49 -9.71
CA ARG A 59 6.99 2.19 -10.50
C ARG A 59 8.32 1.45 -10.54
N LEU A 60 8.73 0.89 -9.41
CA LEU A 60 10.09 0.36 -9.26
C LEU A 60 10.19 -1.11 -9.69
N SER A 61 9.07 -1.84 -9.74
CA SER A 61 9.07 -3.25 -10.13
C SER A 61 8.10 -3.56 -11.27
N ARG A 62 8.55 -4.42 -12.20
CA ARG A 62 7.72 -4.99 -13.27
C ARG A 62 7.02 -6.30 -12.89
N SER A 63 7.26 -6.82 -11.68
CA SER A 63 6.70 -8.10 -11.22
C SER A 63 5.80 -7.91 -10.01
N SER A 64 4.64 -8.57 -9.98
CA SER A 64 3.67 -8.46 -8.87
C SER A 64 4.31 -8.77 -7.51
N ARG A 65 5.22 -9.76 -7.45
CA ARG A 65 5.94 -10.09 -6.20
C ARG A 65 6.91 -8.99 -5.79
N GLY A 66 7.57 -8.34 -6.75
CA GLY A 66 8.48 -7.24 -6.48
C GLY A 66 7.75 -5.96 -6.06
N VAL A 67 6.57 -5.69 -6.64
CA VAL A 67 5.70 -4.59 -6.20
C VAL A 67 5.34 -4.76 -4.71
N LEU A 68 4.90 -5.96 -4.30
CA LEU A 68 4.55 -6.23 -2.91
C LEU A 68 5.74 -6.03 -1.96
N ALA A 69 6.91 -6.57 -2.31
CA ALA A 69 8.12 -6.44 -1.48
C ALA A 69 8.58 -4.98 -1.34
N ILE A 70 8.63 -4.22 -2.43
CA ILE A 70 9.06 -2.82 -2.41
C ILE A 70 8.04 -1.94 -1.68
N SER A 71 6.75 -2.18 -1.89
CA SER A 71 5.69 -1.45 -1.18
C SER A 71 5.77 -1.69 0.33
N ALA A 72 5.94 -2.96 0.74
CA ALA A 72 6.06 -3.32 2.16
C ALA A 72 7.31 -2.71 2.79
N CYS A 73 8.49 -2.85 2.16
CA CYS A 73 9.73 -2.28 2.67
C CYS A 73 9.67 -0.76 2.76
N SER A 74 9.21 -0.08 1.71
CA SER A 74 9.12 1.39 1.71
C SER A 74 8.16 1.90 2.78
N SER A 75 6.99 1.27 2.94
CA SER A 75 6.03 1.61 3.99
C SER A 75 6.59 1.41 5.40
N LEU A 76 7.24 0.26 5.65
CA LEU A 76 7.87 -0.06 6.94
C LEU A 76 8.99 0.92 7.28
N SER A 77 9.92 1.15 6.34
CA SER A 77 11.04 2.06 6.54
C SER A 77 10.57 3.50 6.78
N ALA A 78 9.58 3.97 6.01
CA ALA A 78 9.02 5.31 6.20
C ALA A 78 8.25 5.44 7.52
N SER A 79 7.51 4.41 7.93
CA SER A 79 6.79 4.40 9.20
C SER A 79 7.74 4.40 10.41
N LEU A 80 8.81 3.58 10.38
CA LEU A 80 9.82 3.59 11.45
C LEU A 80 10.57 4.91 11.51
N ALA A 81 11.04 5.41 10.36
CA ALA A 81 11.77 6.67 10.29
C ALA A 81 10.89 7.85 10.73
N GLY A 82 9.63 7.88 10.27
CA GLY A 82 8.69 8.92 10.63
C GLY A 82 8.24 8.89 12.07
N LEU A 83 8.09 7.71 12.66
CA LEU A 83 7.81 7.58 14.09
C LEU A 83 8.99 8.07 14.93
N CYS A 84 10.21 7.66 14.57
CA CYS A 84 11.42 8.08 15.28
C CYS A 84 11.58 9.62 15.22
N LEU A 85 11.43 10.20 14.02
CA LEU A 85 11.51 11.66 13.85
C LEU A 85 10.37 12.40 14.54
N ALA A 86 9.16 11.86 14.57
CA ALA A 86 8.03 12.47 15.26
C ALA A 86 8.26 12.57 16.77
N ILE A 87 8.88 11.54 17.37
CA ILE A 87 9.26 11.54 18.79
C ILE A 87 10.33 12.60 19.07
N LEU A 88 11.30 12.77 18.17
CA LEU A 88 12.36 13.79 18.35
C LEU A 88 11.84 15.23 18.16
N LEU A 89 10.91 15.45 17.23
CA LEU A 89 10.38 16.78 16.91
C LEU A 89 9.14 17.18 17.72
N ASP A 90 8.63 16.30 18.58
CA ASP A 90 7.38 16.49 19.35
C ASP A 90 6.17 16.84 18.44
N GLN A 91 6.16 16.29 17.22
CA GLN A 91 5.11 16.53 16.21
C GLN A 91 4.20 15.31 16.05
N SER A 92 3.01 15.53 15.49
CA SER A 92 2.07 14.43 15.23
C SER A 92 2.73 13.35 14.35
N PRO A 93 2.81 12.08 14.80
CA PRO A 93 3.41 11.00 14.02
C PRO A 93 2.73 10.82 12.66
N ALA A 94 1.41 11.06 12.62
CA ALA A 94 0.64 10.91 11.41
C ALA A 94 1.06 11.89 10.30
N GLY A 95 1.34 13.15 10.65
CA GLY A 95 1.83 14.13 9.68
C GLY A 95 3.23 13.82 9.19
N VAL A 96 4.14 13.45 10.11
CA VAL A 96 5.55 13.20 9.79
C VAL A 96 5.72 11.98 8.89
N VAL A 97 5.06 10.85 9.21
CA VAL A 97 5.09 9.64 8.37
C VAL A 97 4.53 9.94 6.98
N GLY A 98 3.41 10.66 6.90
CA GLY A 98 2.80 11.04 5.62
C GLY A 98 3.74 11.89 4.74
N LEU A 99 4.42 12.88 5.33
CA LEU A 99 5.39 13.72 4.62
C LEU A 99 6.63 12.93 4.15
N ILE A 100 7.10 11.97 4.94
CA ILE A 100 8.22 11.11 4.56
C ILE A 100 7.85 10.19 3.40
N LEU A 101 6.69 9.55 3.45
CA LEU A 101 6.22 8.74 2.32
C LEU A 101 5.98 9.60 1.06
N LEU A 102 5.45 10.81 1.21
CA LEU A 102 5.25 11.73 0.09
C LEU A 102 6.58 12.12 -0.55
N SER A 103 7.58 12.48 0.26
CA SER A 103 8.91 12.83 -0.24
C SER A 103 9.60 11.62 -0.91
N ALA A 104 9.46 10.42 -0.34
CA ALA A 104 9.95 9.18 -0.97
C ALA A 104 9.26 8.89 -2.31
N TYR A 105 7.94 9.13 -2.40
CA TYR A 105 7.20 9.00 -3.66
C TYR A 105 7.67 10.00 -4.71
N VAL A 106 7.85 11.27 -4.35
CA VAL A 106 8.38 12.31 -5.25
C VAL A 106 9.79 11.96 -5.71
N ALA A 107 10.64 11.46 -4.81
CA ALA A 107 11.98 11.00 -5.16
C ALA A 107 11.95 9.82 -6.16
N SER A 108 11.05 8.85 -5.96
CA SER A 108 10.81 7.77 -6.93
C SER A 108 10.31 8.31 -8.29
N LEU A 109 9.50 9.37 -8.26
CA LEU A 109 8.98 10.06 -9.44
C LEU A 109 10.09 10.67 -10.30
N LEU A 110 11.08 11.27 -9.64
CA LEU A 110 12.23 11.90 -10.27
C LEU A 110 13.28 10.87 -10.73
N ALA A 111 13.50 9.81 -9.94
CA ALA A 111 14.50 8.78 -10.24
C ALA A 111 14.19 7.97 -11.51
N VAL A 112 12.91 7.75 -11.82
CA VAL A 112 12.46 6.94 -12.98
C VAL A 112 12.36 7.78 -14.28
N ARG A 113 12.70 9.07 -14.24
CA ARG A 113 12.78 9.94 -15.44
C ARG A 113 14.13 9.89 -16.18
N ARG A 114 15.03 8.96 -15.83
CA ARG A 114 16.24 8.63 -16.60
C ARG A 114 16.13 7.21 -17.13
#